data_AF-A0A549TEC6-F1
#
_entry.id   AF-A0A549TEC6-F1
#
_cell.length_a   1.000
_cell.length_b   1.000
_cell.length_c   1.000
_cell.angle_alpha   90.00
_cell.angle_beta   90.00
_cell.angle_gamma   90.00
#
_symmetry.space_group_name_H-M   'P 1'
#
loop_
_entity.id
_entity.type
_entity.pdbx_description
1 polymer ?
#
loop_
_entity_poly.entity_id
_entity_poly.type
_entity_poly.pdbx_seq_one_letter_code
_entity_poly.pdbx_strand_id
1 'polypeptide(L)'
;MIRDAVKTLFHPFATGILPLPGEGSRFLFLSAEVGPRLPEGFAAEIVNIQPLRPLFRPLSVNGAHVVPEVEGEAYDGALILCGKHKGENEENVAQALQRVREGGLIVLAGSKEDGIQPLRKQIANLGFAIEHMPKYHGVVAWFTRPSEVSAAVARFSQAPQRVEERFEAVPGTFSHDRVDAGSELLASRLPRDFDGNAADLGAGWGYLSVMLAEASPRTNRIDLFEADHRALEFAKKNLSRNCPDLQTRFFWQDLTAEPIKEKYDLVIMNPPFHEGHAADPAIGQAFIKAAAAALRIGGQLLMVANRGLPYEQVLAAEFKDSGEVCRNARFKVLHARK
;
A
#
# COMPACT_ATOMS: atom_id res chain seq x y z
N MET A 1 -7.39 -10.06 13.03
CA MET A 1 -7.95 -9.47 14.26
C MET A 1 -8.49 -8.09 13.89
N ILE A 2 -9.71 -7.72 14.27
CA ILE A 2 -10.28 -6.40 13.95
C ILE A 2 -9.52 -5.33 14.75
N ARG A 3 -9.01 -4.28 14.09
CA ARG A 3 -8.37 -3.16 14.76
C ARG A 3 -9.38 -2.44 15.66
N ASP A 4 -9.00 -2.18 16.90
CA ASP A 4 -9.83 -1.42 17.83
C ASP A 4 -10.17 -0.01 17.32
N ALA A 5 -9.29 0.57 16.49
CA ALA A 5 -9.54 1.85 15.84
C ALA A 5 -10.83 1.86 14.99
N VAL A 6 -11.23 0.73 14.38
CA VAL A 6 -12.51 0.65 13.65
C VAL A 6 -13.69 0.73 14.63
N LYS A 7 -13.59 0.09 15.81
CA LYS A 7 -14.62 0.22 16.86
C LYS A 7 -14.67 1.66 17.40
N THR A 8 -13.51 2.30 17.56
CA THR A 8 -13.38 3.69 17.99
C THR A 8 -14.06 4.64 17.00
N LEU A 9 -13.91 4.40 15.69
CA LEU A 9 -14.51 5.20 14.62
C LEU A 9 -16.03 5.24 14.69
N PHE A 10 -16.67 4.09 14.93
CA PHE A 10 -18.13 4.00 14.99
C PHE A 10 -18.71 4.30 16.38
N HIS A 11 -17.87 4.51 17.40
CA HIS A 11 -18.32 4.69 18.78
C HIS A 11 -19.26 5.90 18.98
N PRO A 12 -18.98 7.10 18.44
CA PRO A 12 -19.84 8.26 18.66
C PRO A 12 -21.25 8.09 18.08
N PHE A 13 -21.39 7.31 17.00
CA PHE A 13 -22.69 6.96 16.45
C PHE A 13 -23.45 5.98 17.37
N ALA A 14 -22.75 4.97 17.88
CA ALA A 14 -23.33 3.97 18.77
C ALA A 14 -23.79 4.53 20.13
N THR A 15 -23.20 5.64 20.58
CA THR A 15 -23.56 6.31 21.84
C THR A 15 -24.48 7.51 21.66
N GLY A 16 -24.92 7.81 20.44
CA GLY A 16 -25.82 8.92 20.14
C GLY A 16 -25.17 10.30 20.24
N ILE A 17 -23.83 10.37 20.23
CA ILE A 17 -23.08 11.64 20.23
C ILE A 17 -23.09 12.25 18.83
N LEU A 18 -22.97 11.41 17.80
CA LEU A 18 -23.17 11.79 16.41
C LEU A 18 -24.52 11.24 15.91
N PRO A 19 -25.24 12.01 15.07
CA PRO A 19 -26.46 11.53 14.45
C PRO A 19 -26.16 10.33 13.55
N LEU A 20 -27.04 9.33 13.58
CA LEU A 20 -26.94 8.19 12.68
C LEU A 20 -27.27 8.63 11.25
N PRO A 21 -26.41 8.33 10.26
CA PRO A 21 -26.72 8.55 8.86
C PRO A 21 -27.95 7.74 8.42
N GLY A 22 -28.92 8.41 7.84
CA GLY A 22 -30.18 7.81 7.39
C GLY A 22 -30.08 7.15 6.01
N GLU A 23 -31.15 6.46 5.62
CA GLU A 23 -31.28 5.86 4.29
C GLU A 23 -31.16 6.93 3.19
N GLY A 24 -30.50 6.56 2.08
CA GLY A 24 -30.22 7.47 0.96
C GLY A 24 -29.00 8.38 1.14
N SER A 25 -28.38 8.41 2.33
CA SER A 25 -27.09 9.10 2.51
C SER A 25 -25.92 8.22 2.08
N ARG A 26 -24.86 8.86 1.56
CA ARG A 26 -23.66 8.20 1.02
C ARG A 26 -22.42 8.65 1.76
N PHE A 27 -21.67 7.68 2.28
CA PHE A 27 -20.44 7.90 3.04
C PHE A 27 -19.24 7.28 2.34
N LEU A 28 -18.13 8.01 2.32
CA LEU A 28 -16.82 7.44 2.01
C LEU A 28 -16.24 6.79 3.27
N PHE A 29 -15.61 5.62 3.13
CA PHE A 29 -14.75 5.09 4.18
C PHE A 29 -13.32 4.92 3.65
N LEU A 30 -12.45 5.86 4.02
CA LEU A 30 -11.05 5.93 3.60
C LEU A 30 -10.15 5.09 4.49
N SER A 31 -9.24 4.36 3.86
CA SER A 31 -8.45 3.28 4.48
C SER A 31 -9.36 2.27 5.20
N ALA A 32 -10.45 1.90 4.53
CA ALA A 32 -11.45 1.00 5.09
C ALA A 32 -10.86 -0.36 5.46
N GLU A 33 -11.29 -0.90 6.59
CA GLU A 33 -10.94 -2.24 7.04
C GLU A 33 -12.20 -2.94 7.54
N VAL A 34 -12.17 -4.28 7.55
CA VAL A 34 -13.28 -5.07 8.12
C VAL A 34 -13.46 -4.71 9.60
N GLY A 35 -14.66 -4.26 9.94
CA GLY A 35 -15.03 -3.79 11.26
C GLY A 35 -16.06 -4.68 11.97
N PRO A 36 -16.48 -4.28 13.18
CA PRO A 36 -17.68 -4.84 13.79
C PRO A 36 -18.92 -4.52 12.93
N ARG A 37 -20.06 -5.14 13.27
CA ARG A 37 -21.35 -4.74 12.72
C ARG A 37 -21.57 -3.24 12.97
N LEU A 38 -22.07 -2.53 11.95
CA LEU A 38 -22.42 -1.13 12.07
C LEU A 38 -23.43 -0.91 13.21
N PRO A 39 -23.42 0.27 13.87
CA PRO A 39 -24.41 0.61 14.88
C PRO A 39 -25.84 0.43 14.36
N GLU A 40 -26.76 0.01 15.25
CA GLU A 40 -28.17 -0.12 14.89
C GLU A 40 -28.73 1.23 14.42
N GLY A 41 -29.38 1.24 13.25
CA GLY A 41 -29.89 2.45 12.61
C GLY A 41 -28.89 3.22 11.74
N PHE A 42 -27.63 2.78 11.65
CA PHE A 42 -26.69 3.33 10.66
C PHE A 42 -27.07 2.79 9.27
N ALA A 43 -27.72 3.62 8.45
CA ALA A 43 -28.37 3.22 7.19
C ALA A 43 -27.76 3.87 5.94
N ALA A 44 -26.62 4.56 6.07
CA ALA A 44 -25.90 5.08 4.90
C ALA A 44 -25.33 3.97 4.01
N GLU A 45 -25.32 4.23 2.71
CA GLU A 45 -24.47 3.50 1.77
C GLU A 45 -23.01 3.88 2.04
N ILE A 46 -22.15 2.88 2.30
CA ILE A 46 -20.71 3.10 2.49
C ILE A 46 -19.94 2.62 1.27
N VAL A 47 -19.21 3.53 0.64
CA VAL A 47 -18.20 3.21 -0.37
C VAL A 47 -16.85 3.07 0.33
N ASN A 48 -16.33 1.85 0.38
CA ASN A 48 -15.09 1.52 1.09
C ASN A 48 -13.89 1.71 0.16
N ILE A 49 -12.90 2.48 0.58
CA ILE A 49 -11.69 2.76 -0.18
C ILE A 49 -10.51 2.04 0.47
N GLN A 50 -9.91 1.10 -0.24
CA GLN A 50 -8.79 0.30 0.28
C GLN A 50 -7.82 -0.11 -0.84
N PRO A 51 -6.70 0.62 -1.02
CA PRO A 51 -5.73 0.31 -2.07
C PRO A 51 -4.82 -0.88 -1.75
N LEU A 52 -4.75 -1.33 -0.49
CA LEU A 52 -3.89 -2.46 -0.09
C LEU A 52 -4.64 -3.79 -0.22
N ARG A 53 -4.16 -4.65 -1.12
CA ARG A 53 -4.83 -5.91 -1.49
C ARG A 53 -5.16 -6.84 -0.31
N PRO A 54 -4.25 -7.08 0.66
CA PRO A 54 -4.55 -7.85 1.87
C PRO A 54 -5.76 -7.33 2.68
N LEU A 55 -6.00 -6.02 2.69
CA LEU A 55 -7.11 -5.39 3.41
C LEU A 55 -8.37 -5.24 2.53
N PHE A 56 -8.19 -5.07 1.22
CA PHE A 56 -9.27 -4.99 0.25
C PHE A 56 -10.05 -6.31 0.16
N ARG A 57 -9.34 -7.44 0.09
CA ARG A 57 -9.94 -8.75 -0.15
C ARG A 57 -10.98 -9.15 0.90
N PRO A 58 -10.71 -9.05 2.21
CA PRO A 58 -11.71 -9.34 3.23
C PRO A 58 -12.98 -8.48 3.12
N LEU A 59 -12.87 -7.20 2.74
CA LEU A 59 -14.04 -6.34 2.51
C LEU A 59 -14.89 -6.85 1.34
N SER A 60 -14.24 -7.16 0.21
CA SER A 60 -14.91 -7.65 -1.00
C SER A 60 -15.59 -9.00 -0.77
N VAL A 61 -14.92 -9.94 -0.09
CA VAL A 61 -15.47 -11.27 0.24
C VAL A 61 -16.69 -11.16 1.18
N ASN A 62 -16.72 -10.15 2.04
CA ASN A 62 -17.86 -9.87 2.93
C ASN A 62 -19.00 -9.11 2.24
N GLY A 63 -18.93 -8.90 0.92
CA GLY A 63 -19.99 -8.24 0.14
C GLY A 63 -20.04 -6.72 0.30
N ALA A 64 -19.03 -6.09 0.88
CA ALA A 64 -18.96 -4.64 0.97
C ALA A 64 -18.69 -4.03 -0.41
N HIS A 65 -19.30 -2.88 -0.71
CA HIS A 65 -18.92 -2.07 -1.86
C HIS A 65 -17.53 -1.48 -1.59
N VAL A 66 -16.50 -2.03 -2.22
CA VAL A 66 -15.09 -1.64 -2.01
C VAL A 66 -14.37 -1.42 -3.33
N VAL A 67 -13.61 -0.32 -3.40
CA VAL A 67 -12.79 0.10 -4.55
C VAL A 67 -11.39 0.52 -4.08
N PRO A 68 -10.34 0.44 -4.91
CA PRO A 68 -8.99 0.83 -4.51
C PRO A 68 -8.78 2.34 -4.47
N GLU A 69 -9.56 3.10 -5.25
CA GLU A 69 -9.44 4.54 -5.43
C GLU A 69 -10.80 5.21 -5.31
N VAL A 70 -10.80 6.49 -4.91
CA VAL A 70 -12.05 7.21 -4.68
C VAL A 70 -12.63 7.72 -5.99
N GLU A 71 -13.90 7.39 -6.24
CA GLU A 71 -14.67 7.90 -7.37
C GLU A 71 -15.81 8.82 -6.90
N GLY A 72 -16.21 9.76 -7.76
CA GLY A 72 -17.34 10.66 -7.51
C GLY A 72 -17.10 11.73 -6.44
N GLU A 73 -18.13 12.55 -6.23
CA GLU A 73 -18.13 13.71 -5.33
C GLU A 73 -19.49 13.82 -4.60
N ALA A 74 -19.66 14.89 -3.83
CA ALA A 74 -20.88 15.25 -3.11
C ALA A 74 -21.41 14.18 -2.12
N TYR A 75 -20.50 13.49 -1.44
CA TYR A 75 -20.83 12.58 -0.35
C TYR A 75 -21.40 13.34 0.86
N ASP A 76 -22.30 12.70 1.61
CA ASP A 76 -22.92 13.27 2.83
C ASP A 76 -21.95 13.25 4.03
N GLY A 77 -20.95 12.35 3.99
CA GLY A 77 -19.90 12.30 4.98
C GLY A 77 -18.74 11.38 4.60
N ALA A 78 -17.73 11.36 5.46
CA ALA A 78 -16.57 10.49 5.33
C ALA A 78 -16.17 9.91 6.70
N LEU A 79 -15.70 8.67 6.66
CA LEU A 79 -15.07 7.93 7.74
C LEU A 79 -13.61 7.72 7.33
N ILE A 80 -12.66 7.93 8.24
CA ILE A 80 -11.22 7.79 7.97
C ILE A 80 -10.58 6.94 9.06
N LEU A 81 -9.92 5.85 8.67
CA LEU A 81 -9.08 5.09 9.58
C LEU A 81 -7.62 5.52 9.42
N CYS A 82 -7.03 6.08 10.47
CA CYS A 82 -5.62 6.46 10.45
C CYS A 82 -4.73 5.21 10.52
N GLY A 83 -3.69 5.18 9.68
CA GLY A 83 -2.60 4.22 9.75
C GLY A 83 -1.32 4.87 10.26
N LYS A 84 -0.21 4.14 10.22
CA LYS A 84 1.11 4.63 10.68
C LYS A 84 1.76 5.63 9.71
N HIS A 85 1.25 5.74 8.49
CA HIS A 85 1.80 6.58 7.43
C HIS A 85 1.15 7.96 7.45
N LYS A 86 1.87 8.94 8.01
CA LYS A 86 1.39 10.32 8.13
C LYS A 86 0.89 10.89 6.80
N GLY A 87 1.64 10.73 5.71
CA GLY A 87 1.28 11.26 4.40
C GLY A 87 -0.04 10.67 3.88
N GLU A 88 -0.30 9.39 4.11
CA GLU A 88 -1.58 8.76 3.75
C GLU A 88 -2.73 9.28 4.60
N ASN A 89 -2.52 9.49 5.90
CA ASN A 89 -3.55 10.07 6.76
C ASN A 89 -3.89 11.51 6.35
N GLU A 90 -2.88 12.32 6.01
CA GLU A 90 -3.08 13.67 5.48
C GLU A 90 -3.83 13.60 4.14
N GLU A 91 -3.40 12.77 3.20
CA GLU A 91 -4.07 12.57 1.90
C GLU A 91 -5.55 12.20 2.06
N ASN A 92 -5.86 11.26 2.96
CA ASN A 92 -7.25 10.87 3.22
C ASN A 92 -8.10 12.04 3.72
N VAL A 93 -7.54 12.94 4.55
CA VAL A 93 -8.25 14.15 4.96
C VAL A 93 -8.47 15.08 3.76
N ALA A 94 -7.49 15.25 2.87
CA ALA A 94 -7.66 16.04 1.65
C ALA A 94 -8.76 15.45 0.75
N GLN A 95 -8.75 14.13 0.52
CA GLN A 95 -9.72 13.42 -0.30
C GLN A 95 -11.14 13.58 0.27
N ALA A 96 -11.30 13.50 1.60
CA ALA A 96 -12.58 13.75 2.27
C ALA A 96 -13.06 15.20 2.11
N LEU A 97 -12.17 16.19 2.29
CA LEU A 97 -12.52 17.61 2.14
C LEU A 97 -12.95 17.99 0.71
N GLN A 98 -12.37 17.33 -0.30
CA GLN A 98 -12.71 17.53 -1.70
C GLN A 98 -14.05 16.91 -2.09
N ARG A 99 -14.44 15.78 -1.48
CA ARG A 99 -15.58 14.96 -1.94
C ARG A 99 -16.80 15.01 -1.04
N VAL A 100 -16.65 15.39 0.22
CA VAL A 100 -17.77 15.59 1.12
C VAL A 100 -18.37 16.97 0.83
N ARG A 101 -19.70 17.02 0.66
CA ARG A 101 -20.41 18.28 0.44
C ARG A 101 -20.25 19.22 1.64
N GLU A 102 -20.43 20.52 1.42
CA GLU A 102 -20.47 21.49 2.52
C GLU A 102 -21.45 21.07 3.62
N GLY A 103 -21.01 21.16 4.87
CA GLY A 103 -21.78 20.74 6.05
C GLY A 103 -21.81 19.23 6.29
N GLY A 104 -21.27 18.42 5.38
CA GLY A 104 -21.17 16.97 5.56
C GLY A 104 -20.22 16.58 6.69
N LEU A 105 -20.46 15.42 7.30
CA LEU A 105 -19.75 14.97 8.51
C LEU A 105 -18.47 14.21 8.15
N ILE A 106 -17.32 14.62 8.69
CA ILE A 106 -16.06 13.89 8.55
C ILE A 106 -15.66 13.37 9.94
N VAL A 107 -15.46 12.05 10.03
CA VAL A 107 -15.06 11.35 11.25
C VAL A 107 -13.76 10.59 10.97
N LEU A 108 -12.78 10.73 11.85
CA LEU A 108 -11.50 10.05 11.76
C LEU A 108 -11.13 9.39 13.09
N ALA A 109 -10.53 8.20 13.02
CA ALA A 109 -10.09 7.49 14.21
C ALA A 109 -8.75 6.80 14.02
N GLY A 110 -8.01 6.66 15.11
CA GLY A 110 -6.74 5.96 15.15
C GLY A 110 -6.19 5.84 16.56
N SER A 111 -5.12 5.07 16.72
CA SER A 111 -4.33 5.05 17.95
C SER A 111 -3.33 6.21 18.01
N LYS A 112 -2.67 6.36 19.15
CA LYS A 112 -1.54 7.30 19.29
C LYS A 112 -0.46 7.04 18.24
N GLU A 113 -0.20 5.76 17.93
CA GLU A 113 0.89 5.36 17.04
C GLU A 113 0.48 5.43 15.56
N ASP A 114 -0.82 5.58 15.29
CA ASP A 114 -1.36 5.93 13.98
C ASP A 114 -1.32 7.45 13.72
N GLY A 115 -0.77 8.25 14.65
CA GLY A 115 -0.62 9.69 14.46
C GLY A 115 -1.92 10.50 14.49
N ILE A 116 -3.01 9.97 15.09
CA ILE A 116 -4.29 10.68 15.17
C ILE A 116 -4.20 12.03 15.91
N GLN A 117 -3.38 12.09 16.97
CA GLN A 117 -3.25 13.27 17.81
C GLN A 117 -2.59 14.45 17.08
N PRO A 118 -1.41 14.30 16.43
CA PRO A 118 -0.86 15.38 15.64
C PRO A 118 -1.77 15.78 14.47
N LEU A 119 -2.40 14.82 13.77
CA LEU A 119 -3.32 15.13 12.67
C LEU A 119 -4.51 15.98 13.12
N ARG A 120 -5.17 15.60 14.22
CA ARG A 120 -6.26 16.38 14.81
C ARG A 120 -5.84 17.81 15.16
N LYS A 121 -4.65 17.97 15.74
CA LYS A 121 -4.10 19.31 16.06
C LYS A 121 -3.82 20.12 14.79
N GLN A 122 -3.32 19.49 13.73
CA GLN A 122 -3.12 20.16 12.43
C GLN A 122 -4.46 20.66 11.86
N ILE A 123 -5.51 19.83 11.90
CA ILE A 123 -6.86 20.21 11.47
C ILE A 123 -7.38 21.40 12.30
N ALA A 124 -7.26 21.35 13.63
CA ALA A 124 -7.66 22.45 14.51
C ALA A 124 -6.91 23.76 14.20
N ASN A 125 -5.61 23.69 13.93
CA ASN A 125 -4.78 24.85 13.59
C ASN A 125 -5.16 25.52 12.26
N LEU A 126 -5.88 24.81 11.39
CA LEU A 126 -6.45 25.37 10.15
C LEU A 126 -7.80 26.07 10.40
N GLY A 127 -8.24 26.18 11.66
CA GLY A 127 -9.48 26.87 12.05
C GLY A 127 -10.72 25.98 12.09
N PHE A 128 -10.55 24.66 11.98
CA PHE A 128 -11.67 23.72 11.96
C PHE A 128 -12.16 23.45 13.38
N ALA A 129 -13.47 23.51 13.60
CA ALA A 129 -14.11 23.15 14.86
C ALA A 129 -14.15 21.62 15.02
N ILE A 130 -13.00 21.03 15.39
CA ILE A 130 -12.82 19.59 15.55
C ILE A 130 -13.05 19.15 17.00
N GLU A 131 -14.05 18.28 17.18
CA GLU A 131 -14.33 17.61 18.44
C GLU A 131 -13.63 16.25 18.48
N HIS A 132 -13.45 15.68 19.68
CA HIS A 132 -12.82 14.37 19.84
C HIS A 132 -13.12 13.72 21.17
N MET A 133 -12.93 12.39 21.24
CA MET A 133 -12.92 11.64 22.49
C MET A 133 -12.00 10.40 22.41
N PRO A 134 -11.44 9.96 23.56
CA PRO A 134 -10.74 8.69 23.65
C PRO A 134 -11.70 7.51 23.79
N LYS A 135 -11.44 6.40 23.09
CA LYS A 135 -12.12 5.12 23.28
C LYS A 135 -11.31 3.95 22.72
N TYR A 136 -11.38 2.78 23.36
CA TYR A 136 -10.72 1.53 22.94
C TYR A 136 -9.23 1.72 22.61
N HIS A 137 -8.48 2.38 23.50
CA HIS A 137 -7.06 2.73 23.31
C HIS A 137 -6.74 3.61 22.09
N GLY A 138 -7.77 4.15 21.42
CA GLY A 138 -7.67 5.11 20.33
C GLY A 138 -8.37 6.42 20.65
N VAL A 139 -8.39 7.29 19.65
CA VAL A 139 -9.12 8.56 19.64
C VAL A 139 -9.96 8.58 18.39
N VAL A 140 -11.21 9.03 18.54
CA VAL A 140 -12.06 9.45 17.43
C VAL A 140 -12.19 10.97 17.48
N ALA A 141 -12.11 11.60 16.32
CA ALA A 141 -12.33 13.02 16.13
C ALA A 141 -13.31 13.24 14.99
N TRP A 142 -14.06 14.33 15.02
CA TRP A 142 -15.00 14.67 13.95
C TRP A 142 -15.17 16.16 13.80
N PHE A 143 -15.59 16.57 12.61
CA PHE A 143 -15.91 17.94 12.26
C PHE A 143 -16.85 17.96 11.04
N THR A 144 -17.53 19.08 10.81
CA THR A 144 -18.30 19.30 9.58
C THR A 144 -17.40 19.93 8.52
N ARG A 145 -17.55 19.51 7.26
CA ARG A 145 -16.78 20.06 6.14
C ARG A 145 -17.17 21.55 5.94
N PRO A 146 -16.23 22.51 6.12
CA PRO A 146 -16.52 23.93 5.95
C PRO A 146 -16.71 24.30 4.48
N SER A 147 -17.26 25.47 4.17
CA SER A 147 -17.42 25.95 2.78
C SER A 147 -16.08 26.09 2.05
N GLU A 148 -15.10 26.71 2.72
CA GLU A 148 -13.74 26.93 2.23
C GLU A 148 -12.80 25.81 2.69
N VAL A 149 -12.19 25.11 1.74
CA VAL A 149 -11.30 23.96 2.00
C VAL A 149 -9.97 24.05 1.26
N SER A 150 -9.77 25.01 0.35
CA SER A 150 -8.60 25.05 -0.55
C SER A 150 -7.27 25.03 0.19
N ALA A 151 -7.12 25.83 1.24
CA ALA A 151 -5.90 25.88 2.06
C ALA A 151 -5.63 24.55 2.78
N ALA A 152 -6.68 23.92 3.32
CA ALA A 152 -6.56 22.63 3.99
C ALA A 152 -6.23 21.50 3.00
N VAL A 153 -6.91 21.48 1.85
CA VAL A 153 -6.64 20.54 0.76
C VAL A 153 -5.20 20.70 0.28
N ALA A 154 -4.72 21.92 0.00
CA ALA A 154 -3.34 22.15 -0.42
C ALA A 154 -2.32 21.72 0.64
N ARG A 155 -2.66 21.87 1.93
CA ARG A 155 -1.80 21.47 3.05
C ARG A 155 -1.68 19.95 3.22
N PHE A 156 -2.74 19.23 2.91
CA PHE A 156 -2.85 17.81 3.19
C PHE A 156 -2.62 16.92 1.95
N SER A 157 -2.89 17.44 0.76
CA SER A 157 -2.70 16.71 -0.50
C SER A 157 -1.24 16.31 -0.69
N GLN A 158 -1.01 15.06 -1.08
CA GLN A 158 0.28 14.48 -1.37
C GLN A 158 0.47 14.42 -2.89
N ALA A 159 1.26 15.35 -3.42
CA ALA A 159 1.61 15.34 -4.83
C ALA A 159 2.58 14.19 -5.15
N PRO A 160 2.48 13.57 -6.34
CA PRO A 160 3.51 12.67 -6.82
C PRO A 160 4.89 13.36 -6.84
N GLN A 161 5.93 12.63 -6.47
CA GLN A 161 7.30 13.10 -6.45
C GLN A 161 8.08 12.51 -7.62
N ARG A 162 8.95 13.33 -8.19
CA ARG A 162 9.91 12.90 -9.19
C ARG A 162 11.14 12.33 -8.49
N VAL A 163 11.53 11.11 -8.86
CA VAL A 163 12.73 10.44 -8.36
C VAL A 163 13.72 10.31 -9.51
N GLU A 164 14.92 10.84 -9.32
CA GLU A 164 16.03 10.87 -10.30
C GLU A 164 15.64 11.39 -11.69
N GLU A 165 14.66 12.31 -11.77
CA GLU A 165 14.11 12.83 -13.03
C GLU A 165 13.51 11.77 -13.99
N ARG A 166 13.45 10.50 -13.58
CA ARG A 166 13.06 9.36 -14.44
C ARG A 166 11.80 8.66 -13.97
N PHE A 167 11.55 8.71 -12.67
CA PHE A 167 10.46 7.97 -12.05
C PHE A 167 9.53 8.91 -11.32
N GLU A 168 8.29 8.47 -11.17
CA GLU A 168 7.27 9.10 -10.35
C GLU A 168 6.79 8.09 -9.30
N ALA A 169 6.59 8.56 -8.08
CA ALA A 169 6.00 7.80 -6.98
C ALA A 169 5.15 8.74 -6.10
N VAL A 170 4.32 8.20 -5.21
CA VAL A 170 3.44 9.02 -4.35
C VAL A 170 3.72 8.77 -2.87
N PRO A 171 3.66 9.80 -2.00
CA PRO A 171 3.77 9.60 -0.57
C PRO A 171 2.82 8.51 -0.04
N GLY A 172 3.35 7.66 0.84
CA GLY A 172 2.66 6.47 1.34
C GLY A 172 3.11 5.17 0.69
N THR A 173 3.70 5.20 -0.52
CA THR A 173 4.32 4.00 -1.11
C THR A 173 5.77 3.82 -0.63
N PHE A 174 6.29 2.60 -0.78
CA PHE A 174 7.67 2.26 -0.41
C PHE A 174 8.69 3.12 -1.18
N SER A 175 9.65 3.71 -0.44
CA SER A 175 10.72 4.57 -0.96
C SER A 175 10.24 5.55 -2.04
N HIS A 176 9.19 6.34 -1.75
CA HIS A 176 8.57 7.23 -2.74
C HIS A 176 9.38 8.49 -3.07
N ASP A 177 10.37 8.86 -2.24
CA ASP A 177 11.13 10.10 -2.37
C ASP A 177 12.59 9.91 -2.82
N ARG A 178 13.00 8.66 -3.03
CA ARG A 178 14.32 8.27 -3.54
C ARG A 178 14.32 6.81 -3.96
N VAL A 179 15.30 6.39 -4.75
CA VAL A 179 15.55 4.97 -4.97
C VAL A 179 15.98 4.30 -3.65
N ASP A 180 15.46 3.11 -3.39
CA ASP A 180 15.88 2.32 -2.23
C ASP A 180 17.28 1.73 -2.44
N ALA A 181 18.17 1.91 -1.46
CA ALA A 181 19.55 1.44 -1.54
C ALA A 181 19.68 -0.09 -1.63
N GLY A 182 18.70 -0.85 -1.14
CA GLY A 182 18.61 -2.30 -1.36
C GLY A 182 18.30 -2.61 -2.81
N SER A 183 17.28 -1.96 -3.38
CA SER A 183 16.95 -2.05 -4.80
C SER A 183 18.09 -1.63 -5.72
N GLU A 184 18.85 -0.58 -5.40
CA GLU A 184 20.06 -0.19 -6.14
C GLU A 184 21.13 -1.29 -6.12
N LEU A 185 21.38 -1.88 -4.94
CA LEU A 185 22.34 -2.96 -4.80
C LEU A 185 21.92 -4.18 -5.65
N LEU A 186 20.64 -4.53 -5.63
CA LEU A 186 20.09 -5.60 -6.48
C LEU A 186 20.23 -5.26 -7.97
N ALA A 187 19.86 -4.03 -8.38
CA ALA A 187 19.97 -3.55 -9.75
C ALA A 187 21.40 -3.69 -10.29
N SER A 188 22.41 -3.44 -9.44
CA SER A 188 23.84 -3.60 -9.79
C SER A 188 24.29 -5.05 -10.07
N ARG A 189 23.41 -6.04 -9.84
CA ARG A 189 23.66 -7.47 -10.00
C ARG A 189 22.66 -8.16 -10.95
N LEU A 190 21.76 -7.40 -11.58
CA LEU A 190 20.84 -7.94 -12.58
C LEU A 190 21.63 -8.51 -13.78
N PRO A 191 21.12 -9.57 -14.43
CA PRO A 191 21.74 -10.13 -15.62
C PRO A 191 21.77 -9.10 -16.75
N ARG A 192 22.74 -9.25 -17.65
CA ARG A 192 22.93 -8.35 -18.81
C ARG A 192 22.58 -8.99 -20.16
N ASP A 193 22.28 -10.28 -20.15
CA ASP A 193 22.06 -11.12 -21.31
C ASP A 193 20.74 -11.90 -21.23
N PHE A 194 19.84 -11.50 -20.32
CA PHE A 194 18.55 -12.16 -20.12
C PHE A 194 17.60 -11.92 -21.30
N ASP A 195 16.93 -12.98 -21.74
CA ASP A 195 15.98 -12.97 -22.86
C ASP A 195 14.66 -13.72 -22.57
N GLY A 196 14.45 -14.11 -21.31
CA GLY A 196 13.28 -14.87 -20.87
C GLY A 196 12.12 -14.00 -20.35
N ASN A 197 11.20 -14.66 -19.64
CA ASN A 197 10.10 -14.00 -18.91
C ASN A 197 10.48 -13.84 -17.45
N ALA A 198 10.44 -12.61 -16.95
CA ALA A 198 10.72 -12.29 -15.56
C ALA A 198 9.45 -11.94 -14.78
N ALA A 199 9.49 -12.13 -13.46
CA ALA A 199 8.53 -11.55 -12.53
C ALA A 199 9.23 -10.65 -11.50
N ASP A 200 8.63 -9.50 -11.20
CA ASP A 200 9.04 -8.57 -10.14
C ASP A 200 8.02 -8.68 -8.99
N LEU A 201 8.43 -9.27 -7.87
CA LEU A 201 7.54 -9.52 -6.72
C LEU A 201 7.71 -8.43 -5.66
N GLY A 202 6.62 -7.71 -5.38
CA GLY A 202 6.70 -6.48 -4.57
C GLY A 202 7.32 -5.35 -5.37
N ALA A 203 6.82 -5.15 -6.59
CA ALA A 203 7.46 -4.30 -7.59
C ALA A 203 7.50 -2.81 -7.20
N GLY A 204 6.69 -2.39 -6.21
CA GLY A 204 6.55 -1.00 -5.82
C GLY A 204 6.16 -0.14 -7.03
N TRP A 205 6.92 0.93 -7.25
CA TRP A 205 6.76 1.82 -8.41
C TRP A 205 7.60 1.42 -9.63
N GLY A 206 8.06 0.15 -9.70
CA GLY A 206 8.61 -0.47 -10.92
C GLY A 206 10.10 -0.23 -11.18
N TYR A 207 10.86 0.25 -10.20
CA TYR A 207 12.29 0.54 -10.35
C TYR A 207 13.10 -0.66 -10.86
N LEU A 208 13.01 -1.81 -10.20
CA LEU A 208 13.79 -3.01 -10.56
C LEU A 208 13.45 -3.53 -11.95
N SER A 209 12.17 -3.46 -12.33
CA SER A 209 11.69 -3.80 -13.67
C SER A 209 12.30 -2.91 -14.76
N VAL A 210 12.36 -1.59 -14.55
CA VAL A 210 13.05 -0.67 -15.49
C VAL A 210 14.54 -1.03 -15.57
N MET A 211 15.20 -1.23 -14.43
CA MET A 211 16.63 -1.56 -14.41
C MET A 211 16.95 -2.89 -15.11
N LEU A 212 16.08 -3.90 -14.99
CA LEU A 212 16.25 -5.18 -15.69
C LEU A 212 16.12 -5.00 -17.21
N ALA A 213 15.11 -4.26 -17.65
CA ALA A 213 14.87 -4.02 -19.07
C ALA A 213 16.03 -3.27 -19.72
N GLU A 214 16.62 -2.29 -19.02
CA GLU A 214 17.79 -1.54 -19.50
C GLU A 214 19.07 -2.40 -19.49
N ALA A 215 19.29 -3.19 -18.44
CA ALA A 215 20.44 -4.06 -18.34
C ALA A 215 20.40 -5.21 -19.35
N SER A 216 19.21 -5.73 -19.64
CA SER A 216 18.94 -6.85 -20.55
C SER A 216 17.88 -6.48 -21.60
N PRO A 217 18.24 -5.76 -22.69
CA PRO A 217 17.29 -5.30 -23.71
C PRO A 217 16.57 -6.43 -24.48
N ARG A 218 17.03 -7.68 -24.35
CA ARG A 218 16.38 -8.86 -24.96
C ARG A 218 15.27 -9.47 -24.08
N THR A 219 15.05 -8.94 -22.87
CA THR A 219 14.01 -9.42 -21.95
C THR A 219 12.68 -9.53 -22.68
N ASN A 220 12.11 -10.74 -22.74
CA ASN A 220 10.87 -10.96 -23.49
C ASN A 220 9.65 -10.31 -22.82
N ARG A 221 9.54 -10.45 -21.50
CA ARG A 221 8.42 -9.89 -20.71
C ARG A 221 8.80 -9.72 -19.25
N ILE A 222 8.28 -8.68 -18.60
CA ILE A 222 8.28 -8.56 -17.13
C ILE A 222 6.85 -8.48 -16.60
N ASP A 223 6.50 -9.37 -15.68
CA ASP A 223 5.21 -9.34 -14.97
C ASP A 223 5.42 -8.79 -13.56
N LEU A 224 4.75 -7.67 -13.24
CA LEU A 224 4.91 -6.96 -11.97
C LEU A 224 3.78 -7.32 -11.01
N PHE A 225 4.12 -7.74 -9.80
CA PHE A 225 3.17 -8.09 -8.74
C PHE A 225 3.33 -7.13 -7.56
N GLU A 226 2.24 -6.50 -7.15
CA GLU A 226 2.24 -5.51 -6.06
C GLU A 226 0.92 -5.55 -5.29
N ALA A 227 0.98 -5.38 -3.98
CA ALA A 227 -0.18 -5.37 -3.09
C ALA A 227 -0.77 -3.96 -2.92
N ASP A 228 0.01 -2.88 -3.06
CA ASP A 228 -0.48 -1.50 -3.06
C ASP A 228 -0.88 -1.07 -4.49
N HIS A 229 -2.18 -0.84 -4.69
CA HIS A 229 -2.72 -0.39 -5.98
C HIS A 229 -2.03 0.87 -6.51
N ARG A 230 -1.78 1.85 -5.63
CA ARG A 230 -1.18 3.13 -6.02
C ARG A 230 0.24 2.92 -6.52
N ALA A 231 1.02 2.10 -5.83
CA ALA A 231 2.38 1.77 -6.25
C ALA A 231 2.38 1.10 -7.63
N LEU A 232 1.47 0.16 -7.86
CA LEU A 232 1.32 -0.51 -9.15
C LEU A 232 0.92 0.46 -10.29
N GLU A 233 0.04 1.43 -10.02
CA GLU A 233 -0.29 2.48 -11.01
C GLU A 233 0.92 3.36 -11.36
N PHE A 234 1.78 3.67 -10.40
CA PHE A 234 3.04 4.36 -10.68
C PHE A 234 4.05 3.47 -11.42
N ALA A 235 4.10 2.17 -11.14
CA ALA A 235 4.89 1.23 -11.93
C ALA A 235 4.46 1.23 -13.40
N LYS A 236 3.15 1.21 -13.68
CA LYS A 236 2.61 1.32 -15.06
C LYS A 236 3.12 2.59 -15.76
N LYS A 237 3.00 3.74 -15.10
CA LYS A 237 3.47 5.03 -15.64
C LYS A 237 4.97 5.03 -15.90
N ASN A 238 5.76 4.58 -14.93
CA ASN A 238 7.22 4.55 -15.02
C ASN A 238 7.71 3.62 -16.12
N LEU A 239 7.12 2.43 -16.26
CA LEU A 239 7.47 1.49 -17.32
C LEU A 239 7.08 2.04 -18.70
N SER A 240 5.88 2.62 -18.84
CA SER A 240 5.46 3.22 -20.11
C SER A 240 6.37 4.36 -20.58
N ARG A 241 6.98 5.08 -19.64
CA ARG A 241 7.89 6.20 -19.94
C ARG A 241 9.31 5.74 -20.25
N ASN A 242 9.85 4.83 -19.44
CA ASN A 242 11.27 4.46 -19.51
C ASN A 242 11.52 3.28 -20.46
N CYS A 243 10.54 2.37 -20.59
CA CYS A 243 10.67 1.13 -21.37
C CYS A 243 9.40 0.88 -22.23
N PRO A 244 9.02 1.80 -23.14
CA PRO A 244 7.74 1.73 -23.86
C PRO A 244 7.57 0.46 -24.73
N ASP A 245 8.67 -0.11 -25.21
CA ASP A 245 8.66 -1.30 -26.08
C ASP A 245 8.71 -2.63 -25.29
N LEU A 246 8.89 -2.57 -23.96
CA LEU A 246 8.93 -3.76 -23.13
C LEU A 246 7.52 -4.32 -22.94
N GLN A 247 7.35 -5.62 -23.19
CA GLN A 247 6.11 -6.28 -22.82
C GLN A 247 6.00 -6.36 -21.29
N THR A 248 4.97 -5.74 -20.73
CA THR A 248 4.70 -5.78 -19.29
C THR A 248 3.26 -6.18 -18.97
N ARG A 249 3.05 -6.92 -17.88
CA ARG A 249 1.73 -7.11 -17.26
C ARG A 249 1.79 -6.73 -15.78
N PHE A 250 0.65 -6.29 -15.24
CA PHE A 250 0.57 -5.73 -13.90
C PHE A 250 -0.51 -6.45 -13.10
N PHE A 251 -0.15 -6.93 -11.91
CA PHE A 251 -1.01 -7.77 -11.08
C PHE A 251 -1.13 -7.16 -9.68
N TRP A 252 -2.31 -6.62 -9.36
CA TRP A 252 -2.65 -6.19 -8.01
C TRP A 252 -2.98 -7.41 -7.15
N GLN A 253 -1.99 -7.93 -6.42
CA GLN A 253 -2.06 -9.22 -5.74
C GLN A 253 -1.35 -9.22 -4.39
N ASP A 254 -1.95 -9.91 -3.44
CA ASP A 254 -1.32 -10.29 -2.18
C ASP A 254 -0.61 -11.64 -2.35
N LEU A 255 0.70 -11.61 -2.56
CA LEU A 255 1.50 -12.83 -2.79
C LEU A 255 1.57 -13.77 -1.58
N THR A 256 1.11 -13.34 -0.40
CA THR A 256 1.01 -14.21 0.78
C THR A 256 -0.26 -15.09 0.75
N ALA A 257 -1.27 -14.70 -0.03
CA ALA A 257 -2.58 -15.34 -0.04
C ALA A 257 -3.15 -15.63 -1.44
N GLU A 258 -2.56 -15.07 -2.50
CA GLU A 258 -2.96 -15.22 -3.90
C GLU A 258 -1.81 -15.85 -4.70
N PRO A 259 -1.93 -17.10 -5.17
CA PRO A 259 -0.86 -17.77 -5.88
C PRO A 259 -0.68 -17.23 -7.30
N ILE A 260 0.57 -17.14 -7.73
CA ILE A 260 0.93 -16.79 -9.11
C ILE A 260 0.63 -17.96 -10.03
N LYS A 261 -0.10 -17.72 -11.11
CA LYS A 261 -0.54 -18.76 -12.06
C LYS A 261 0.50 -19.09 -13.14
N GLU A 262 1.39 -18.15 -13.40
CA GLU A 262 2.36 -18.20 -14.50
C GLU A 262 3.72 -18.73 -14.01
N LYS A 263 4.57 -19.14 -14.98
CA LYS A 263 5.93 -19.63 -14.70
C LYS A 263 6.98 -18.78 -15.39
N TYR A 264 8.05 -18.47 -14.67
CA TYR A 264 9.10 -17.54 -15.06
C TYR A 264 10.49 -18.18 -15.13
N ASP A 265 11.35 -17.55 -15.92
CA ASP A 265 12.76 -17.89 -16.05
C ASP A 265 13.59 -17.15 -14.98
N LEU A 266 13.15 -15.95 -14.60
CA LEU A 266 13.75 -15.12 -13.56
C LEU A 266 12.68 -14.54 -12.64
N VAL A 267 12.93 -14.52 -11.33
CA VAL A 267 12.20 -13.72 -10.36
C VAL A 267 13.17 -12.74 -9.72
N ILE A 268 12.81 -11.46 -9.68
CA ILE A 268 13.51 -10.41 -8.95
C ILE A 268 12.61 -9.87 -7.83
N MET A 269 13.16 -9.56 -6.66
CA MET A 269 12.36 -8.97 -5.59
C MET A 269 13.18 -8.21 -4.53
N ASN A 270 12.57 -7.14 -4.02
CA ASN A 270 12.93 -6.50 -2.76
C ASN A 270 11.70 -6.60 -1.84
N PRO A 271 11.50 -7.74 -1.15
CA PRO A 271 10.26 -8.00 -0.43
C PRO A 271 10.09 -7.04 0.76
N PRO A 272 8.86 -6.76 1.21
CA PRO A 272 8.64 -5.97 2.40
C PRO A 272 9.29 -6.64 3.63
N PHE A 273 9.86 -5.84 4.53
CA PHE A 273 10.57 -6.36 5.72
C PHE A 273 9.93 -5.98 7.06
N HIS A 274 8.85 -5.20 7.06
CA HIS A 274 8.25 -4.64 8.28
C HIS A 274 6.72 -4.74 8.26
N GLU A 275 6.15 -5.32 9.33
CA GLU A 275 4.80 -4.99 9.78
C GLU A 275 4.90 -3.96 10.91
N GLY A 276 4.94 -2.66 10.57
CA GLY A 276 5.14 -1.60 11.55
C GLY A 276 6.60 -1.36 11.94
N HIS A 277 6.96 -1.49 13.22
CA HIS A 277 8.32 -1.18 13.73
C HIS A 277 9.23 -2.39 13.88
N ALA A 278 8.67 -3.61 13.92
CA ALA A 278 9.46 -4.83 14.03
C ALA A 278 9.71 -5.42 12.63
N ALA A 279 10.91 -5.95 12.42
CA ALA A 279 11.15 -6.79 11.27
C ALA A 279 10.27 -8.03 11.36
N ASP A 280 9.51 -8.34 10.31
CA ASP A 280 8.76 -9.59 10.21
C ASP A 280 9.38 -10.47 9.12
N PRO A 281 10.21 -11.47 9.48
CA PRO A 281 10.75 -12.41 8.53
C PRO A 281 9.68 -13.24 7.81
N ALA A 282 8.48 -13.43 8.39
CA ALA A 282 7.46 -14.33 7.84
C ALA A 282 6.96 -13.87 6.46
N ILE A 283 6.78 -12.56 6.26
CA ILE A 283 6.32 -12.05 4.96
C ILE A 283 7.37 -12.29 3.86
N GLY A 284 8.65 -12.08 4.15
CA GLY A 284 9.73 -12.38 3.21
C GLY A 284 9.87 -13.88 2.92
N GLN A 285 9.65 -14.74 3.93
CA GLN A 285 9.60 -16.19 3.72
C GLN A 285 8.44 -16.60 2.81
N ALA A 286 7.27 -15.98 2.96
CA ALA A 286 6.12 -16.21 2.07
C ALA A 286 6.44 -15.80 0.62
N PHE A 287 7.11 -14.66 0.43
CA PHE A 287 7.58 -14.22 -0.89
C PHE A 287 8.59 -15.20 -1.51
N ILE A 288 9.53 -15.73 -0.74
CA ILE A 288 10.49 -16.74 -1.22
C ILE A 288 9.76 -18.01 -1.70
N LYS A 289 8.74 -18.46 -0.96
CA LYS A 289 7.90 -19.60 -1.37
C LYS A 289 7.08 -19.29 -2.62
N ALA A 290 6.52 -18.09 -2.73
CA ALA A 290 5.81 -17.63 -3.92
C ALA A 290 6.73 -17.61 -5.15
N ALA A 291 7.95 -17.09 -5.01
CA ALA A 291 8.97 -17.11 -6.06
C ALA A 291 9.34 -18.54 -6.47
N ALA A 292 9.60 -19.41 -5.49
CA ALA A 292 9.93 -20.81 -5.72
C ALA A 292 8.81 -21.57 -6.45
N ALA A 293 7.55 -21.23 -6.18
CA ALA A 293 6.39 -21.77 -6.86
C ALA A 293 6.17 -21.13 -8.24
N ALA A 294 6.63 -19.91 -8.50
CA ALA A 294 6.48 -19.21 -9.78
C ALA A 294 7.63 -19.49 -10.76
N LEU A 295 8.72 -20.14 -10.35
CA LEU A 295 9.85 -20.44 -11.24
C LEU A 295 9.66 -21.74 -12.02
N ARG A 296 10.18 -21.76 -13.26
CA ARG A 296 10.38 -22.98 -14.06
C ARG A 296 11.55 -23.78 -13.49
N ILE A 297 11.67 -25.05 -13.89
CA ILE A 297 12.88 -25.84 -13.61
C ILE A 297 14.09 -25.12 -14.23
N GLY A 298 15.15 -24.91 -13.45
CA GLY A 298 16.32 -24.15 -13.89
C GLY A 298 16.18 -22.63 -13.80
N GLY A 299 14.98 -22.11 -13.51
CA GLY A 299 14.75 -20.68 -13.30
C GLY A 299 15.44 -20.17 -12.03
N GLN A 300 15.70 -18.85 -12.02
CA GLN A 300 16.50 -18.20 -10.99
C GLN A 300 15.71 -17.17 -10.18
N LEU A 301 16.01 -17.08 -8.90
CA LEU A 301 15.60 -15.99 -8.02
C LEU A 301 16.82 -15.09 -7.73
N LEU A 302 16.64 -13.79 -7.86
CA LEU A 302 17.53 -12.77 -7.29
C LEU A 302 16.73 -11.91 -6.30
N MET A 303 17.20 -11.79 -5.07
CA MET A 303 16.53 -10.98 -4.07
C MET A 303 17.51 -10.17 -3.24
N VAL A 304 17.08 -9.02 -2.75
CA VAL A 304 17.81 -8.27 -1.72
C VAL A 304 17.09 -8.39 -0.39
N ALA A 305 17.85 -8.38 0.70
CA ALA A 305 17.32 -8.37 2.06
C ALA A 305 18.23 -7.59 3.01
N ASN A 306 17.65 -7.09 4.11
CA ASN A 306 18.44 -6.60 5.25
C ASN A 306 19.34 -7.74 5.77
N ARG A 307 20.61 -7.42 6.09
CA ARG A 307 21.64 -8.41 6.44
C ARG A 307 21.23 -9.37 7.56
N GLY A 308 20.51 -8.84 8.57
CA GLY A 308 20.08 -9.59 9.75
C GLY A 308 18.92 -10.56 9.52
N LEU A 309 18.27 -10.56 8.36
CA LEU A 309 17.12 -11.41 8.10
C LEU A 309 17.55 -12.84 7.69
N PRO A 310 17.04 -13.89 8.35
CA PRO A 310 17.54 -15.27 8.20
C PRO A 310 16.86 -16.02 7.04
N TYR A 311 16.99 -15.52 5.81
CA TYR A 311 16.33 -16.12 4.63
C TYR A 311 17.05 -17.33 4.02
N GLU A 312 18.29 -17.60 4.42
CA GLU A 312 19.09 -18.70 3.89
C GLU A 312 18.44 -20.07 4.11
N GLN A 313 17.80 -20.28 5.26
CA GLN A 313 17.15 -21.55 5.59
C GLN A 313 15.96 -21.86 4.68
N VAL A 314 15.12 -20.87 4.38
CA VAL A 314 13.98 -21.06 3.48
C VAL A 314 14.44 -21.19 2.03
N LEU A 315 15.50 -20.49 1.61
CA LEU A 315 16.07 -20.66 0.27
C LEU A 315 16.62 -22.09 0.08
N ALA A 316 17.36 -22.61 1.05
CA ALA A 316 17.89 -23.97 1.00
C ALA A 316 16.80 -25.05 1.00
N ALA A 317 15.63 -24.77 1.59
CA ALA A 317 14.50 -25.70 1.60
C ALA A 317 13.71 -25.69 0.28
N GLU A 318 13.61 -24.54 -0.40
CA GLU A 318 12.73 -24.34 -1.56
C GLU A 318 13.45 -24.52 -2.91
N PHE A 319 14.78 -24.46 -2.93
CA PHE A 319 15.62 -24.44 -4.13
C PHE A 319 16.73 -25.49 -4.10
N LYS A 320 17.20 -25.92 -5.28
CA LYS A 320 18.30 -26.90 -5.39
C LYS A 320 19.66 -26.29 -5.06
N ASP A 321 19.81 -25.00 -5.34
CA ASP A 321 21.05 -24.26 -5.16
C ASP A 321 20.68 -22.83 -4.73
N SER A 322 21.38 -22.30 -3.73
CA SER A 322 21.18 -20.95 -3.22
C SER A 322 22.41 -20.44 -2.51
N GLY A 323 22.58 -19.12 -2.51
CA GLY A 323 23.76 -18.49 -1.92
C GLY A 323 23.68 -16.97 -1.93
N GLU A 324 24.80 -16.34 -1.62
CA GLU A 324 24.92 -14.89 -1.63
C GLU A 324 25.73 -14.42 -2.83
N VAL A 325 25.20 -13.45 -3.56
CA VAL A 325 25.88 -12.79 -4.69
C VAL A 325 26.84 -11.72 -4.18
N CYS A 326 26.38 -10.88 -3.26
CA CYS A 326 27.19 -9.87 -2.59
C CYS A 326 26.50 -9.33 -1.33
N ARG A 327 27.26 -8.62 -0.49
CA ARG A 327 26.74 -7.88 0.66
C ARG A 327 27.42 -6.52 0.81
N ASN A 328 26.74 -5.60 1.49
CA ASN A 328 27.32 -4.38 2.04
C ASN A 328 27.01 -4.28 3.56
N ALA A 329 27.19 -3.10 4.14
CA ALA A 329 26.96 -2.90 5.58
C ALA A 329 25.50 -3.15 6.02
N ARG A 330 24.52 -2.93 5.13
CA ARG A 330 23.08 -2.96 5.44
C ARG A 330 22.33 -4.12 4.79
N PHE A 331 22.69 -4.45 3.55
CA PHE A 331 21.95 -5.38 2.70
C PHE A 331 22.82 -6.53 2.21
N LYS A 332 22.16 -7.62 1.83
CA LYS A 332 22.73 -8.76 1.09
C LYS A 332 21.84 -9.08 -0.11
N VAL A 333 22.47 -9.41 -1.23
CA VAL A 333 21.80 -9.93 -2.43
C VAL A 333 22.00 -11.44 -2.46
N LEU A 334 20.89 -12.16 -2.47
CA LEU A 334 20.83 -13.61 -2.47
C LEU A 334 20.39 -14.11 -3.84
N HIS A 335 20.91 -15.28 -4.24
CA HIS A 335 20.47 -16.01 -5.42
C HIS A 335 19.91 -17.38 -5.04
N ALA A 336 19.00 -17.90 -5.84
CA ALA A 336 18.58 -19.30 -5.78
C ALA A 336 18.16 -19.83 -7.16
N ARG A 337 18.19 -21.16 -7.35
CA ARG A 337 17.87 -21.84 -8.61
C ARG A 337 17.04 -23.11 -8.39
N LYS A 338 16.01 -23.30 -9.22
CA LYS A 338 15.00 -24.38 -9.09
C LYS A 338 15.43 -25.74 -9.66
#